data_AF-A0A2E1VL68-F1
#
_entry.id   AF-A0A2E1VL68-F1
#
_cell.length_a   1.000
_cell.length_b   1.000
_cell.length_c   1.000
_cell.angle_alpha   90.00
_cell.angle_beta   90.00
_cell.angle_gamma   90.00
#
_symmetry.space_group_name_H-M   'P 1'
#
loop_
_entity.id
_entity.type
_entity.pdbx_description
1 polymer ?
#
loop_
_entity_poly.entity_id
_entity_poly.type
_entity_poly.pdbx_seq_one_letter_code
_entity_poly.pdbx_strand_id
1 'polypeptide(L)'
;MIWMGLLAATVLLGLLWALRGFGRQGAFISALVTIVALVGSTFVYWRLGAYEMSLSTEALNALPETERAYVIAQAAQDEFLARDRVADQEIINLFQVALDLDPDQVTALGSLGIIAFEASDYPQAVRFWTRMLAQLPPGSEQAKAIETGIARATERAAQESAEKAGLSEAVIELSVSLSQAVPESLKDATVFVFAREVSGTSRPLVAKRLSVRELPTTVRLSNQDALMGGRLHAGLVVEVAARLTVGDAAGTQGDWKGDPIVLSLGRENRAELTLKP
;
A
#
# COMPACT_ATOMS: atom_id res chain seq x y z
N MET A 1 16.85 30.19 -4.58
CA MET A 1 17.32 29.77 -3.25
C MET A 1 18.85 29.74 -3.12
N ILE A 2 19.59 29.14 -4.07
CA ILE A 2 21.08 29.07 -4.05
C ILE A 2 21.75 30.44 -3.87
N TRP A 3 21.22 31.48 -4.51
CA TRP A 3 21.74 32.85 -4.46
C TRP A 3 21.69 33.52 -3.08
N MET A 4 20.71 33.16 -2.22
CA MET A 4 20.58 33.73 -0.87
C MET A 4 21.61 33.11 0.10
N GLY A 5 21.85 31.80 -0.01
CA GLY A 5 22.90 31.12 0.77
C GLY A 5 24.29 31.61 0.40
N LEU A 6 24.53 31.90 -0.88
CA LEU A 6 25.80 32.43 -1.40
C LEU A 6 26.07 33.86 -0.91
N LEU A 7 25.02 34.67 -0.76
CA LEU A 7 25.11 36.03 -0.22
C LEU A 7 25.35 36.03 1.30
N ALA A 8 24.70 35.13 2.05
CA ALA A 8 24.96 34.97 3.48
C ALA A 8 26.40 34.47 3.76
N ALA A 9 26.89 33.52 2.97
CA ALA A 9 28.25 32.99 3.09
C ALA A 9 29.32 34.05 2.82
N THR A 10 29.12 34.89 1.80
CA THR A 10 30.05 35.98 1.47
C THR A 10 30.09 37.07 2.54
N VAL A 11 28.94 37.42 3.14
CA VAL A 11 28.86 38.37 4.26
C VAL A 11 29.56 37.82 5.51
N LEU A 12 29.36 36.53 5.83
CA LEU A 12 30.00 35.88 6.98
C LEU A 12 31.53 35.76 6.79
N LEU A 13 31.99 35.43 5.60
CA LEU A 13 33.42 35.43 5.24
C LEU A 13 34.04 36.83 5.35
N GLY A 14 33.33 37.86 4.91
CA GLY A 14 33.75 39.26 5.03
C GLY A 14 33.88 39.71 6.50
N LEU A 15 32.93 39.33 7.36
CA LEU A 15 32.98 39.62 8.79
C LEU A 15 34.14 38.91 9.51
N LEU A 16 34.37 37.64 9.17
CA LEU A 16 35.50 36.85 9.68
C LEU A 16 36.86 37.47 9.29
N TRP A 17 36.96 37.98 8.06
CA TRP A 17 38.16 38.65 7.58
C TRP A 17 38.39 40.01 8.26
N ALA A 18 37.34 40.83 8.38
CA ALA A 18 37.42 42.16 8.98
C ALA A 18 37.73 42.13 10.50
N LEU A 19 37.20 41.15 11.23
CA LEU A 19 37.36 41.06 12.69
C LEU A 19 38.65 40.34 13.14
N ARG A 20 39.41 39.77 12.19
CA ARG A 20 40.69 39.08 12.47
C ARG A 20 41.75 40.00 13.08
N GLY A 21 41.69 41.31 12.82
CA GLY A 21 42.62 42.31 13.34
C GLY A 21 42.49 42.63 14.84
N PHE A 22 41.39 42.23 15.50
CA PHE A 22 41.08 42.55 16.89
C PHE A 22 41.52 41.48 17.92
N GLY A 23 42.39 40.55 17.51
CA GLY A 23 42.91 39.49 18.39
C GLY A 23 41.86 38.45 18.81
N ARG A 24 42.09 37.75 19.93
CA ARG A 24 41.21 36.64 20.41
C ARG A 24 39.74 37.06 20.55
N GLN A 25 39.48 38.28 21.03
CA GLN A 25 38.12 38.76 21.24
C GLN A 25 37.36 38.96 19.92
N GLY A 26 38.02 39.46 18.86
CA GLY A 26 37.42 39.58 17.53
C GLY A 26 37.01 38.23 16.93
N ALA A 27 37.84 37.19 17.11
CA ALA A 27 37.52 35.84 16.67
C ALA A 27 36.34 35.21 17.43
N PHE A 28 36.22 35.46 18.74
CA PHE A 28 35.06 35.00 19.53
C PHE A 28 33.77 35.69 19.09
N ILE A 29 33.80 37.00 18.84
CA ILE A 29 32.64 37.76 18.39
C ILE A 29 32.20 37.31 17.00
N SER A 30 33.14 37.12 16.06
CA SER A 30 32.80 36.65 14.71
C SER A 30 32.22 35.24 14.74
N ALA A 31 32.76 34.34 15.56
CA ALA A 31 32.23 33.00 15.74
C ALA A 31 30.81 33.03 16.31
N LEU A 32 30.57 33.85 17.34
CA LEU A 32 29.25 33.99 17.96
C LEU A 32 28.20 34.53 16.97
N VAL A 33 28.53 35.58 16.21
CA VAL A 33 27.64 36.17 15.20
C VAL A 33 27.34 35.16 14.09
N THR A 34 28.34 34.39 13.66
CA THR A 34 28.18 33.35 12.65
C THR A 34 27.24 32.24 13.13
N ILE A 35 27.40 31.79 14.37
CA ILE A 35 26.54 30.77 14.98
C ILE A 35 25.09 31.28 15.08
N VAL A 36 24.89 32.50 15.59
CA VAL A 36 23.55 33.09 15.72
C VAL A 36 22.89 33.26 14.35
N ALA A 37 23.64 33.72 13.34
CA ALA A 37 23.11 33.88 11.99
C ALA A 37 22.76 32.53 11.35
N LEU A 38 23.62 31.52 11.46
CA LEU A 38 23.37 30.19 10.91
C LEU A 38 22.18 29.50 11.62
N VAL A 39 22.15 29.52 12.96
CA VAL A 39 21.08 28.90 13.74
C VAL A 39 19.76 29.64 13.51
N GLY A 40 19.77 30.97 13.55
CA GLY A 40 18.57 31.79 13.31
C GLY A 40 18.03 31.61 11.90
N SER A 41 18.90 31.62 10.89
CA SER A 41 18.49 31.40 9.50
C SER A 41 17.93 29.99 9.29
N THR A 42 18.61 28.96 9.79
CA THR A 42 18.11 27.57 9.73
C THR A 42 16.75 27.43 10.42
N PHE A 43 16.57 28.04 11.60
CA PHE A 43 15.31 28.03 12.32
C PHE A 43 14.19 28.75 11.56
N VAL A 44 14.47 29.92 10.99
CA VAL A 44 13.51 30.67 10.17
C VAL A 44 13.13 29.87 8.93
N TYR A 45 14.08 29.24 8.25
CA TYR A 45 13.79 28.38 7.08
C TYR A 45 12.95 27.16 7.46
N TRP A 46 13.31 26.48 8.54
CA TRP A 46 12.54 25.34 9.03
C TRP A 46 11.11 25.76 9.39
N ARG A 47 10.96 26.91 10.08
CA ARG A 47 9.65 27.45 10.46
C ARG A 47 8.83 27.93 9.27
N LEU A 48 9.45 28.56 8.28
CA LEU A 48 8.77 28.99 7.05
C LEU A 48 8.34 27.79 6.19
N GLY A 49 9.20 26.78 6.02
CA GLY A 49 8.84 25.56 5.31
C GLY A 49 7.72 24.79 6.00
N ALA A 50 7.78 24.66 7.33
CA ALA A 50 6.69 24.06 8.10
C ALA A 50 5.39 24.89 8.03
N TYR A 51 5.49 26.22 7.98
CA TYR A 51 4.34 27.10 7.85
C TYR A 51 3.68 26.98 6.48
N GLU A 52 4.45 27.01 5.38
CA GLU A 52 3.93 26.79 4.02
C GLU A 52 3.29 25.42 3.87
N MET A 53 3.90 24.37 4.45
CA MET A 53 3.33 23.02 4.47
C MET A 53 2.02 22.98 5.29
N SER A 54 1.97 23.64 6.44
CA SER A 54 0.74 23.71 7.25
C SER A 54 -0.39 24.46 6.53
N LEU A 55 -0.09 25.59 5.88
CA LEU A 55 -1.05 26.34 5.08
C LEU A 55 -1.52 25.51 3.88
N SER A 56 -0.62 24.78 3.22
CA SER A 56 -1.01 23.91 2.09
C SER A 56 -1.92 22.77 2.54
N THR A 57 -1.69 22.20 3.72
CA THR A 57 -2.49 21.12 4.28
C THR A 57 -3.86 21.64 4.76
N GLU A 58 -3.87 22.80 5.42
CA GLU A 58 -5.11 23.46 5.86
C GLU A 58 -5.95 23.90 4.65
N ALA A 59 -5.32 24.48 3.62
CA ALA A 59 -5.98 24.84 2.37
C ALA A 59 -6.54 23.60 1.66
N LEU A 60 -5.77 22.51 1.56
CA LEU A 60 -6.23 21.25 0.99
C LEU A 60 -7.41 20.66 1.77
N ASN A 61 -7.35 20.69 3.10
CA ASN A 61 -8.42 20.19 3.96
C ASN A 61 -9.69 21.06 3.93
N ALA A 62 -9.54 22.35 3.61
CA ALA A 62 -10.65 23.28 3.43
C ALA A 62 -11.39 23.11 2.10
N LEU A 63 -10.82 22.38 1.13
CA LEU A 63 -11.49 22.08 -0.14
C LEU A 63 -12.68 21.11 0.06
N PRO A 64 -13.73 21.21 -0.77
CA PRO A 64 -14.72 20.15 -0.93
C PRO A 64 -14.06 18.80 -1.19
N GLU A 65 -14.68 17.70 -0.77
CA GLU A 65 -14.05 16.37 -0.83
C GLU A 65 -13.66 15.95 -2.25
N THR A 66 -14.49 16.27 -3.25
CA THR A 66 -14.23 15.98 -4.66
C THR A 66 -13.04 16.79 -5.20
N GLU A 67 -12.94 18.07 -4.85
CA GLU A 67 -11.80 18.92 -5.24
C GLU A 67 -10.52 18.48 -4.54
N ARG A 68 -10.61 18.12 -3.26
CA ARG A 68 -9.50 17.55 -2.49
C ARG A 68 -9.03 16.24 -3.11
N ALA A 69 -9.96 15.35 -3.48
CA ALA A 69 -9.67 14.09 -4.16
C ALA A 69 -8.98 14.32 -5.52
N TYR A 70 -9.43 15.33 -6.27
CA TYR A 70 -8.79 15.76 -7.51
C TYR A 70 -7.33 16.19 -7.30
N VAL A 71 -7.08 17.08 -6.35
CA VAL A 71 -5.72 17.57 -6.07
C VAL A 71 -4.81 16.43 -5.61
N ILE A 72 -5.28 15.54 -4.73
CA ILE A 72 -4.52 14.37 -4.26
C ILE A 72 -4.21 13.43 -5.43
N ALA A 73 -5.19 13.13 -6.29
CA ALA A 73 -4.98 12.25 -7.44
C ALA A 73 -3.99 12.83 -8.46
N GLN A 74 -4.02 14.15 -8.70
CA GLN A 74 -3.05 14.82 -9.59
C GLN A 74 -1.64 14.77 -8.99
N ALA A 75 -1.49 15.12 -7.70
CA ALA A 75 -0.19 15.05 -7.04
C ALA A 75 0.40 13.64 -7.04
N ALA A 76 -0.43 12.62 -6.80
CA ALA A 76 -0.04 11.22 -6.89
C ALA A 76 0.40 10.81 -8.30
N GLN A 77 -0.28 11.31 -9.34
CA GLN A 77 0.08 11.08 -10.73
C GLN A 77 1.39 11.76 -11.10
N ASP A 78 1.62 13.00 -10.67
CA ASP A 78 2.87 13.70 -10.90
C ASP A 78 4.06 12.97 -10.25
N GLU A 79 3.89 12.51 -9.01
CA GLU A 79 4.90 11.72 -8.31
C GLU A 79 5.15 10.38 -9.02
N PHE A 80 4.09 9.69 -9.44
CA PHE A 80 4.20 8.45 -10.21
C PHE A 80 4.98 8.64 -11.51
N LEU A 81 4.72 9.73 -12.25
CA LEU A 81 5.45 10.07 -13.47
C LEU A 81 6.90 10.47 -13.19
N ALA A 82 7.15 11.22 -12.11
CA ALA A 82 8.49 11.64 -11.70
C ALA A 82 9.39 10.46 -11.30
N ARG A 83 8.79 9.34 -10.86
CA ARG A 83 9.47 8.08 -10.54
C ARG A 83 9.48 7.09 -11.71
N ASP A 84 9.51 7.58 -12.95
CA ASP A 84 9.55 6.77 -14.17
C ASP A 84 8.42 5.72 -14.26
N ARG A 85 7.25 6.02 -13.69
CA ARG A 85 6.09 5.11 -13.60
C ARG A 85 6.34 3.86 -12.74
N VAL A 86 7.28 3.93 -11.79
CA VAL A 86 7.43 2.89 -10.78
C VAL A 86 6.52 3.22 -9.60
N ALA A 87 5.47 2.43 -9.43
CA ALA A 87 4.56 2.57 -8.29
C ALA A 87 5.09 1.80 -7.08
N ASP A 88 5.29 2.52 -5.97
CA ASP A 88 5.46 1.91 -4.66
C ASP A 88 4.14 1.99 -3.86
N GLN A 89 4.18 1.46 -2.63
CA GLN A 89 2.99 1.43 -1.78
C GLN A 89 2.51 2.84 -1.41
N GLU A 90 3.39 3.83 -1.32
CA GLU A 90 3.02 5.21 -0.98
C GLU A 90 2.20 5.85 -2.11
N ILE A 91 2.64 5.74 -3.36
CA ILE A 91 1.90 6.23 -4.53
C ILE A 91 0.54 5.54 -4.64
N ILE A 92 0.50 4.21 -4.45
CA ILE A 92 -0.75 3.44 -4.50
C ILE A 92 -1.72 3.94 -3.41
N ASN A 93 -1.22 4.19 -2.19
CA ASN A 93 -2.03 4.70 -1.09
C ASN A 93 -2.59 6.09 -1.40
N LEU A 94 -1.82 6.99 -2.04
CA LEU A 94 -2.33 8.31 -2.40
C LEU A 94 -3.50 8.23 -3.40
N PHE A 95 -3.41 7.36 -4.41
CA PHE A 95 -4.54 7.12 -5.30
C PHE A 95 -5.74 6.49 -4.58
N GLN A 96 -5.52 5.61 -3.60
CA GLN A 96 -6.60 5.04 -2.79
C GLN A 96 -7.27 6.10 -1.93
N VAL A 97 -6.51 6.98 -1.28
CA VAL A 97 -7.07 8.12 -0.52
C VAL A 97 -7.93 9.00 -1.43
N ALA A 98 -7.51 9.26 -2.66
CA ALA A 98 -8.33 9.98 -3.62
C ALA A 98 -9.66 9.24 -3.93
N LEU A 99 -9.63 7.91 -4.09
CA LEU A 99 -10.84 7.11 -4.30
C LEU A 99 -11.74 6.98 -3.06
N ASP A 100 -11.18 7.08 -1.86
CA ASP A 100 -11.95 7.07 -0.62
C ASP A 100 -12.75 8.38 -0.47
N LEU A 101 -12.18 9.50 -0.95
CA LEU A 101 -12.82 10.80 -0.97
C LEU A 101 -13.82 10.95 -2.13
N ASP A 102 -13.46 10.47 -3.32
CA ASP A 102 -14.35 10.42 -4.47
C ASP A 102 -14.13 9.10 -5.24
N PRO A 103 -15.06 8.14 -5.08
CA PRO A 103 -14.98 6.82 -5.71
C PRO A 103 -14.89 6.86 -7.25
N ASP A 104 -15.33 7.94 -7.88
CA ASP A 104 -15.40 8.06 -9.33
C ASP A 104 -14.27 8.91 -9.92
N GLN A 105 -13.25 9.23 -9.11
CA GLN A 105 -12.07 9.98 -9.54
C GLN A 105 -11.30 9.31 -10.69
N VAL A 106 -11.54 9.83 -11.90
CA VAL A 106 -11.02 9.32 -13.18
C VAL A 106 -9.50 9.14 -13.18
N THR A 107 -8.75 10.08 -12.61
CA THR A 107 -7.27 10.04 -12.56
C THR A 107 -6.76 8.89 -11.71
N ALA A 108 -7.37 8.69 -10.54
CA ALA A 108 -6.99 7.62 -9.62
C ALA A 108 -7.38 6.25 -10.18
N LEU A 109 -8.60 6.13 -10.74
CA LEU A 109 -9.05 4.91 -11.42
C LEU A 109 -8.13 4.54 -12.59
N GLY A 110 -7.79 5.50 -13.45
CA GLY A 110 -6.90 5.27 -14.58
C GLY A 110 -5.51 4.81 -14.17
N SER A 111 -4.92 5.50 -13.19
CA SER A 111 -3.55 5.21 -12.71
C SER A 111 -3.48 3.87 -11.98
N LEU A 112 -4.43 3.56 -11.09
CA LEU A 112 -4.50 2.25 -10.42
C LEU A 112 -4.75 1.10 -11.40
N GLY A 113 -5.49 1.35 -12.49
CA GLY A 113 -5.65 0.36 -13.56
C GLY A 113 -4.35 0.05 -14.29
N ILE A 114 -3.53 1.08 -14.59
CA ILE A 114 -2.19 0.91 -15.18
C ILE A 114 -1.28 0.13 -14.23
N ILE A 115 -1.21 0.55 -12.97
CA ILE A 115 -0.39 -0.10 -11.93
C ILE A 115 -0.78 -1.58 -11.79
N ALA A 116 -2.08 -1.88 -11.73
CA ALA A 116 -2.56 -3.25 -11.65
C ALA A 116 -2.20 -4.07 -12.90
N PHE A 117 -2.30 -3.49 -14.09
CA PHE A 117 -1.96 -4.16 -15.34
C PHE A 117 -0.46 -4.49 -15.43
N GLU A 118 0.40 -3.55 -15.05
CA GLU A 118 1.86 -3.72 -15.03
C GLU A 118 2.30 -4.75 -13.98
N ALA A 119 1.57 -4.84 -12.87
CA ALA A 119 1.75 -5.87 -11.85
C ALA A 119 1.15 -7.24 -12.22
N SER A 120 0.64 -7.41 -13.45
CA SER A 120 -0.11 -8.59 -13.90
C SER A 120 -1.36 -8.92 -13.07
N ASP A 121 -1.86 -8.01 -12.23
CA ASP A 121 -3.18 -8.09 -11.60
C ASP A 121 -4.25 -7.61 -12.60
N TYR A 122 -4.34 -8.33 -13.72
CA TYR A 122 -5.28 -8.04 -14.80
C TYR A 122 -6.74 -7.95 -14.34
N PRO A 123 -7.23 -8.79 -13.39
CA PRO A 123 -8.59 -8.64 -12.84
C PRO A 123 -8.83 -7.27 -12.20
N GLN A 124 -7.87 -6.72 -11.44
CA GLN A 124 -8.04 -5.38 -10.88
C GLN A 124 -7.94 -4.28 -11.92
N ALA A 125 -7.04 -4.42 -12.91
CA ALA A 125 -6.94 -3.48 -14.02
C ALA A 125 -8.29 -3.33 -14.72
N VAL A 126 -8.95 -4.46 -15.04
CA VAL A 126 -10.31 -4.49 -15.60
C VAL A 126 -11.28 -3.74 -14.68
N ARG A 127 -11.31 -4.04 -13.37
CA ARG A 127 -12.23 -3.38 -12.43
C ARG A 127 -12.07 -1.85 -12.39
N PHE A 128 -10.84 -1.36 -12.29
CA PHE A 128 -10.58 0.08 -12.22
C PHE A 128 -10.94 0.78 -13.53
N TRP A 129 -10.53 0.22 -14.67
CA TRP A 129 -10.84 0.78 -15.97
C TRP A 129 -12.32 0.69 -16.33
N THR A 130 -13.04 -0.35 -15.93
CA THR A 130 -14.51 -0.41 -16.11
C THR A 130 -15.21 0.70 -15.33
N ARG A 131 -14.77 0.98 -14.09
CA ARG A 131 -15.29 2.14 -13.33
C ARG A 131 -14.95 3.45 -14.01
N MET A 132 -13.71 3.61 -14.48
CA MET A 132 -13.28 4.80 -15.21
C MET A 132 -14.12 5.03 -16.48
N LEU A 133 -14.38 3.96 -17.24
CA LEU A 133 -15.16 4.01 -18.47
C LEU A 133 -16.59 4.53 -18.24
N ALA A 134 -17.21 4.18 -17.10
CA ALA A 134 -18.53 4.66 -16.73
C ALA A 134 -18.59 6.18 -16.50
N GLN A 135 -17.45 6.82 -16.24
CA GLN A 135 -17.33 8.26 -16.03
C GLN A 135 -17.00 9.05 -17.31
N LEU A 136 -16.69 8.35 -18.41
CA LEU A 136 -16.30 8.99 -19.67
C LEU A 136 -17.50 9.14 -20.61
N PRO A 137 -17.56 10.21 -21.44
CA PRO A 137 -18.57 10.34 -22.46
C PRO A 137 -18.55 9.12 -23.41
N PRO A 138 -19.70 8.43 -23.63
CA PRO A 138 -19.76 7.27 -24.51
C PRO A 138 -19.26 7.59 -25.92
N GLY A 139 -18.40 6.74 -26.46
CA GLY A 139 -17.85 6.89 -27.81
C GLY A 139 -16.73 7.93 -27.97
N SER A 140 -16.31 8.59 -26.88
CA SER A 140 -15.11 9.46 -26.88
C SER A 140 -13.84 8.68 -27.20
N GLU A 141 -12.81 9.33 -27.72
CA GLU A 141 -11.51 8.70 -28.00
C GLU A 141 -10.87 8.13 -26.71
N GLN A 142 -11.06 8.82 -25.58
CA GLN A 142 -10.64 8.36 -24.26
C GLN A 142 -11.37 7.07 -23.88
N ALA A 143 -12.69 7.01 -24.06
CA ALA A 143 -13.47 5.80 -23.78
C ALA A 143 -12.98 4.60 -24.63
N LYS A 144 -12.75 4.80 -25.93
CA LYS A 144 -12.22 3.75 -26.83
C LYS A 144 -10.83 3.24 -26.40
N ALA A 145 -9.96 4.13 -25.94
CA ALA A 145 -8.64 3.75 -25.43
C ALA A 145 -8.77 2.87 -24.17
N ILE A 146 -9.67 3.23 -23.25
CA ILE A 146 -9.93 2.45 -22.04
C ILE A 146 -10.60 1.10 -22.37
N GLU A 147 -11.56 1.06 -23.29
CA GLU A 147 -12.17 -0.19 -23.78
C GLU A 147 -11.12 -1.15 -24.35
N THR A 148 -10.16 -0.64 -25.12
CA THR A 148 -9.04 -1.43 -25.65
C THR A 148 -8.15 -1.99 -24.54
N GLY A 149 -7.87 -1.18 -23.51
CA GLY A 149 -7.15 -1.61 -22.31
C GLY A 149 -7.88 -2.73 -21.55
N ILE A 150 -9.19 -2.57 -21.33
CA ILE A 150 -10.05 -3.58 -20.69
C ILE A 150 -10.04 -4.88 -21.49
N ALA A 151 -10.20 -4.84 -22.82
CA ALA A 151 -10.19 -6.01 -23.66
C ALA A 151 -8.86 -6.79 -23.53
N ARG A 152 -7.73 -6.07 -23.59
CA ARG A 152 -6.40 -6.68 -23.43
C ARG A 152 -6.19 -7.29 -22.05
N ALA A 153 -6.59 -6.59 -20.98
CA ALA A 153 -6.48 -7.11 -19.62
C ALA A 153 -7.35 -8.36 -19.43
N THR A 154 -8.56 -8.36 -19.99
CA THR A 154 -9.48 -9.50 -19.95
C THR A 154 -8.89 -10.72 -20.66
N GLU A 155 -8.30 -10.53 -21.85
CA GLU A 155 -7.63 -11.60 -22.59
C GLU A 155 -6.45 -12.19 -21.80
N ARG A 156 -5.60 -11.34 -21.24
CA ARG A 156 -4.46 -11.77 -20.40
C ARG A 156 -4.91 -12.54 -19.16
N ALA A 157 -5.94 -12.05 -18.47
CA ALA A 157 -6.53 -12.75 -17.32
C ALA A 157 -7.06 -14.14 -17.71
N ALA A 158 -7.69 -14.26 -18.88
CA ALA A 158 -8.19 -15.54 -19.39
C ALA A 158 -7.05 -16.51 -19.74
N GLN A 159 -5.98 -16.01 -20.36
CA GLN A 159 -4.77 -16.80 -20.66
C GLN A 159 -4.11 -17.34 -19.39
N GLU A 160 -3.87 -16.48 -18.40
CA GLU A 160 -3.30 -16.92 -17.11
C GLU A 160 -4.19 -17.95 -16.40
N SER A 161 -5.52 -17.75 -16.44
CA SER A 161 -6.45 -18.70 -15.85
C SER A 161 -6.42 -20.05 -16.59
N ALA A 162 -6.27 -20.05 -17.92
CA ALA A 162 -6.18 -21.26 -18.72
C ALA A 162 -4.86 -22.02 -18.47
N GLU A 163 -3.74 -21.30 -18.37
CA GLU A 163 -2.44 -21.87 -18.00
C GLU A 163 -2.50 -22.52 -16.62
N LYS A 164 -3.05 -21.80 -15.62
CA LYS A 164 -3.24 -22.32 -14.26
C LYS A 164 -4.24 -23.48 -14.20
N ALA A 165 -5.20 -23.56 -15.12
CA ALA A 165 -6.13 -24.69 -15.21
C ALA A 165 -5.46 -25.98 -15.71
N GLY A 166 -4.41 -25.87 -16.54
CA GLY A 166 -3.61 -27.02 -16.98
C GLY A 166 -2.72 -27.62 -15.88
N LEU A 167 -2.52 -26.90 -14.77
CA LEU A 167 -1.73 -27.36 -13.63
C LEU A 167 -2.55 -28.30 -12.73
N SER A 168 -1.88 -29.31 -12.16
CA SER A 168 -2.49 -30.21 -11.17
C SER A 168 -2.95 -29.40 -9.96
N GLU A 169 -4.18 -29.62 -9.51
CA GLU A 169 -4.72 -28.97 -8.31
C GLU A 169 -3.94 -29.36 -7.06
N ALA A 170 -3.82 -28.42 -6.13
CA ALA A 170 -3.21 -28.64 -4.83
C ALA A 170 -4.26 -28.53 -3.72
N VAL A 171 -4.09 -29.37 -2.71
CA VAL A 171 -4.92 -29.40 -1.50
C VAL A 171 -4.01 -29.26 -0.28
N ILE A 172 -4.45 -28.48 0.70
CA ILE A 172 -3.75 -28.29 1.97
C ILE A 172 -4.65 -28.84 3.08
N GLU A 173 -4.18 -29.87 3.78
CA GLU A 173 -4.76 -30.35 5.03
C GLU A 173 -4.08 -29.62 6.20
N LEU A 174 -4.85 -28.79 6.89
CA LEU A 174 -4.36 -27.92 7.95
C LEU A 174 -4.96 -28.32 9.30
N SER A 175 -4.13 -28.72 10.26
CA SER A 175 -4.54 -28.88 11.65
C SER A 175 -4.50 -27.54 12.36
N VAL A 176 -5.62 -27.08 12.91
CA VAL A 176 -5.73 -25.80 13.62
C VAL A 176 -6.02 -26.04 15.08
N SER A 177 -5.21 -25.44 15.95
CA SER A 177 -5.29 -25.59 17.41
C SER A 177 -5.13 -24.24 18.12
N LEU A 178 -5.52 -24.21 19.40
CA LEU A 178 -5.34 -23.06 20.28
C LEU A 178 -4.22 -23.37 21.28
N SER A 179 -3.34 -22.40 21.51
CA SER A 179 -2.28 -22.53 22.51
C SER A 179 -2.82 -22.56 23.95
N GLN A 180 -3.96 -21.92 24.19
CA GLN A 180 -4.62 -21.85 25.49
C GLN A 180 -6.14 -21.66 25.33
N ALA A 181 -6.88 -21.79 26.42
CA ALA A 181 -8.33 -21.57 26.41
C ALA A 181 -8.67 -20.12 26.01
N VAL A 182 -9.68 -19.98 25.17
CA VAL A 182 -10.11 -18.68 24.63
C VAL A 182 -10.79 -17.86 25.74
N PRO A 183 -10.46 -16.57 25.90
CA PRO A 183 -11.13 -15.71 26.88
C PRO A 183 -12.61 -15.48 26.49
N GLU A 184 -13.44 -15.13 27.48
CA GLU A 184 -14.89 -14.90 27.27
C GLU A 184 -15.18 -13.86 26.17
N SER A 185 -14.30 -12.87 25.99
CA SER A 185 -14.40 -11.85 24.94
C SER A 185 -14.31 -12.41 23.51
N LEU A 186 -13.73 -13.61 23.33
CA LEU A 186 -13.52 -14.27 22.05
C LEU A 186 -14.36 -15.55 21.93
N LYS A 187 -15.32 -15.80 22.81
CA LYS A 187 -16.15 -17.04 22.80
C LYS A 187 -16.99 -17.23 21.54
N ASP A 188 -17.32 -16.11 20.88
CA ASP A 188 -18.08 -16.04 19.63
C ASP A 188 -17.18 -15.63 18.46
N ALA A 189 -15.86 -15.65 18.65
CA ALA A 189 -14.90 -15.31 17.62
C ALA A 189 -14.90 -16.35 16.49
N THR A 190 -14.53 -15.85 15.32
CA THR A 190 -14.42 -16.60 14.08
C THR A 190 -12.95 -16.80 13.75
N VAL A 191 -12.60 -18.02 13.34
CA VAL A 191 -11.26 -18.35 12.83
C VAL A 191 -11.29 -18.24 11.32
N PHE A 192 -10.51 -17.31 10.78
CA PHE A 192 -10.23 -17.19 9.36
C PHE A 192 -8.93 -17.90 9.06
N VAL A 193 -9.02 -18.98 8.28
CA VAL A 193 -7.87 -19.70 7.75
C VAL A 193 -7.72 -19.33 6.29
N PHE A 194 -6.51 -18.97 5.87
CA PHE A 194 -6.27 -18.56 4.49
C PHE A 194 -4.87 -18.91 4.01
N ALA A 195 -4.72 -19.01 2.69
CA ALA A 195 -3.42 -19.16 2.05
C ALA A 195 -3.23 -18.07 0.99
N ARG A 196 -2.07 -17.41 0.99
CA ARG A 196 -1.68 -16.39 0.03
C ARG A 196 -0.38 -16.76 -0.66
N GLU A 197 -0.21 -16.32 -1.90
CA GLU A 197 1.04 -16.54 -2.64
C GLU A 197 2.15 -15.63 -2.09
N VAL A 198 3.36 -16.16 -1.91
CA VAL A 198 4.49 -15.39 -1.35
C VAL A 198 4.96 -14.29 -2.30
N SER A 199 4.89 -14.52 -3.61
CA SER A 199 5.30 -13.57 -4.65
C SER A 199 4.12 -12.84 -5.32
N GLY A 200 2.89 -13.08 -4.85
CA GLY A 200 1.67 -12.53 -5.42
C GLY A 200 1.14 -11.31 -4.66
N THR A 201 -0.04 -10.84 -5.06
CA THR A 201 -0.73 -9.76 -4.35
C THR A 201 -0.99 -10.15 -2.89
N SER A 202 -1.09 -9.18 -1.97
CA SER A 202 -1.42 -9.42 -0.55
C SER A 202 -2.79 -10.09 -0.31
N ARG A 203 -3.58 -10.36 -1.35
CA ARG A 203 -4.89 -11.02 -1.25
C ARG A 203 -4.71 -12.53 -1.12
N PRO A 204 -5.48 -13.20 -0.24
CA PRO A 204 -5.50 -14.65 -0.19
C PRO A 204 -6.03 -15.28 -1.48
N LEU A 205 -5.48 -16.44 -1.84
CA LEU A 205 -5.95 -17.27 -2.94
C LEU A 205 -7.18 -18.08 -2.53
N VAL A 206 -7.15 -18.62 -1.30
CA VAL A 206 -8.24 -19.39 -0.69
C VAL A 206 -8.45 -18.92 0.73
N ALA A 207 -9.68 -18.96 1.21
CA ALA A 207 -10.02 -18.65 2.59
C ALA A 207 -11.20 -19.50 3.07
N LYS A 208 -11.14 -19.95 4.32
CA LYS A 208 -12.21 -20.70 4.99
C LYS A 208 -12.47 -20.11 6.37
N ARG A 209 -13.76 -20.08 6.71
CA ARG A 209 -14.26 -19.60 8.00
C ARG A 209 -14.62 -20.79 8.88
N LEU A 210 -14.18 -20.76 10.13
CA LEU A 210 -14.51 -21.76 11.16
C LEU A 210 -15.00 -21.07 12.43
N SER A 211 -15.80 -21.76 13.22
CA SER A 211 -16.11 -21.31 14.58
C SER A 211 -14.97 -21.65 15.53
N VAL A 212 -14.64 -20.76 16.49
CA VAL A 212 -13.67 -21.05 17.54
C VAL A 212 -14.02 -22.32 18.35
N ARG A 213 -15.30 -22.65 18.44
CA ARG A 213 -15.83 -23.81 19.17
C ARG A 213 -15.54 -25.15 18.48
N GLU A 214 -15.16 -25.10 17.21
CA GLU A 214 -14.78 -26.29 16.44
C GLU A 214 -13.33 -26.72 16.71
N LEU A 215 -12.51 -25.88 17.36
CA LEU A 215 -11.10 -26.17 17.59
C LEU A 215 -10.87 -27.11 18.79
N PRO A 216 -9.86 -28.01 18.74
CA PRO A 216 -8.95 -28.25 17.61
C PRO A 216 -9.61 -29.06 16.49
N THR A 217 -9.34 -28.70 15.23
CA THR A 217 -9.90 -29.38 14.05
C THR A 217 -8.93 -29.43 12.88
N THR A 218 -9.12 -30.38 11.97
CA THR A 218 -8.39 -30.47 10.71
C THR A 218 -9.27 -29.97 9.57
N VAL A 219 -8.74 -29.04 8.79
CA VAL A 219 -9.46 -28.36 7.71
C VAL A 219 -8.75 -28.57 6.39
N ARG A 220 -9.54 -28.89 5.37
CA ARG A 220 -9.07 -29.00 4.00
C ARG A 220 -9.29 -27.67 3.27
N LEU A 221 -8.21 -27.06 2.77
CA LEU A 221 -8.24 -25.92 1.85
C LEU A 221 -8.02 -26.43 0.42
N SER A 222 -8.90 -26.04 -0.49
CA SER A 222 -8.85 -26.44 -1.90
C SER A 222 -9.36 -25.33 -2.82
N ASN A 223 -9.37 -25.56 -4.13
CA ASN A 223 -9.93 -24.63 -5.12
C ASN A 223 -11.45 -24.40 -4.97
N GLN A 224 -12.16 -25.20 -4.16
CA GLN A 224 -13.56 -24.92 -3.80
C GLN A 224 -13.69 -23.74 -2.83
N ASP A 225 -12.61 -23.42 -2.11
CA ASP A 225 -12.52 -22.33 -1.14
C ASP A 225 -11.83 -21.09 -1.74
N ALA A 226 -11.67 -21.06 -3.07
CA ALA A 226 -10.95 -20.01 -3.78
C ALA A 226 -11.71 -18.68 -3.79
N LEU A 227 -10.98 -17.59 -3.59
CA LEU A 227 -11.46 -16.23 -3.79
C LEU A 227 -11.31 -15.84 -5.27
N MET A 228 -11.93 -14.73 -5.69
CA MET A 228 -11.83 -14.28 -7.08
C MET A 228 -10.37 -14.11 -7.53
N GLY A 229 -10.00 -14.83 -8.59
CA GLY A 229 -8.64 -14.85 -9.15
C GLY A 229 -7.67 -15.79 -8.44
N GLY A 230 -8.07 -16.45 -7.35
CA GLY A 230 -7.24 -17.40 -6.62
C GLY A 230 -7.35 -18.83 -7.16
N ARG A 231 -6.21 -19.55 -7.18
CA ARG A 231 -6.17 -20.99 -7.49
C ARG A 231 -4.94 -21.63 -6.84
N LEU A 232 -5.15 -22.70 -6.09
CA LEU A 232 -4.12 -23.60 -5.61
C LEU A 232 -3.76 -24.63 -6.69
N HIS A 233 -2.48 -24.69 -7.01
CA HIS A 233 -1.92 -25.68 -7.91
C HIS A 233 -0.53 -26.13 -7.43
N ALA A 234 -0.11 -27.29 -7.90
CA ALA A 234 1.23 -27.80 -7.63
C ALA A 234 2.30 -26.84 -8.19
N GLY A 235 3.41 -26.69 -7.48
CA GLY A 235 4.52 -25.79 -7.80
C GLY A 235 4.38 -24.37 -7.26
N LEU A 236 3.23 -24.01 -6.70
CA LEU A 236 2.99 -22.70 -6.09
C LEU A 236 3.66 -22.61 -4.71
N VAL A 237 4.19 -21.45 -4.34
CA VAL A 237 4.70 -21.21 -2.98
C VAL A 237 3.72 -20.30 -2.25
N VAL A 238 3.14 -20.82 -1.17
CA VAL A 238 2.11 -20.12 -0.41
C VAL A 238 2.51 -19.96 1.05
N GLU A 239 2.10 -18.84 1.64
CA GLU A 239 2.07 -18.63 3.07
C GLU A 239 0.66 -18.96 3.59
N VAL A 240 0.58 -19.94 4.48
CA VAL A 240 -0.65 -20.34 5.17
C VAL A 240 -0.67 -19.69 6.54
N ALA A 241 -1.77 -19.01 6.85
CA ALA A 241 -1.95 -18.34 8.12
C ALA A 241 -3.40 -18.49 8.61
N ALA A 242 -3.57 -18.31 9.92
CA ALA A 242 -4.88 -18.31 10.54
C ALA A 242 -4.98 -17.17 11.56
N ARG A 243 -6.17 -16.62 11.68
CA ARG A 243 -6.49 -15.52 12.59
C ARG A 243 -7.84 -15.77 13.26
N LEU A 244 -7.89 -15.55 14.57
CA LEU A 244 -9.11 -15.56 15.36
C LEU A 244 -9.52 -14.11 15.65
N THR A 245 -10.74 -13.73 15.28
CA THR A 245 -11.25 -12.37 15.48
C THR A 245 -12.75 -12.37 15.75
N VAL A 246 -13.23 -11.38 16.50
CA VAL A 246 -14.66 -11.08 16.65
C VAL A 246 -15.15 -10.13 15.55
N GLY A 247 -14.22 -9.52 14.80
CA GLY A 247 -14.48 -8.60 13.71
C GLY A 247 -14.60 -9.28 12.34
N ASP A 248 -14.32 -8.50 11.31
CA ASP A 248 -14.27 -8.99 9.93
C ASP A 248 -12.94 -9.71 9.63
N ALA A 249 -12.80 -10.22 8.41
CA ALA A 249 -11.60 -10.92 7.98
C ALA A 249 -10.34 -10.02 7.94
N ALA A 250 -10.49 -8.69 7.96
CA ALA A 250 -9.36 -7.75 8.00
C ALA A 250 -8.72 -7.68 9.40
N GLY A 251 -9.46 -8.08 10.43
CA GLY A 251 -9.01 -8.24 11.82
C GLY A 251 -9.01 -6.94 12.63
N THR A 252 -9.01 -7.08 13.94
CA THR A 252 -9.04 -5.99 14.92
C THR A 252 -7.92 -6.14 15.96
N GLN A 253 -7.73 -5.11 16.80
CA GLN A 253 -6.77 -5.17 17.90
C GLN A 253 -7.21 -6.24 18.93
N GLY A 254 -6.30 -7.16 19.27
CA GLY A 254 -6.57 -8.27 20.20
C GLY A 254 -6.87 -9.62 19.54
N ASP A 255 -6.77 -9.71 18.21
CA ASP A 255 -6.89 -10.96 17.46
C ASP A 255 -5.75 -11.94 17.74
N TRP A 256 -6.08 -13.21 17.96
CA TRP A 256 -5.07 -14.27 18.05
C TRP A 256 -4.62 -14.68 16.65
N LYS A 257 -3.32 -14.92 16.49
CA LYS A 257 -2.72 -15.26 15.19
C LYS A 257 -1.83 -16.48 15.34
N GLY A 258 -1.76 -17.26 14.27
CA GLY A 258 -0.76 -18.32 14.11
C GLY A 258 0.49 -17.77 13.43
N ASP A 259 1.65 -18.32 13.78
CA ASP A 259 2.89 -18.07 13.05
C ASP A 259 2.71 -18.57 11.60
N PRO A 260 2.89 -17.73 10.57
CA PRO A 260 2.65 -18.13 9.19
C PRO A 260 3.63 -19.24 8.75
N ILE A 261 3.13 -20.19 7.96
CA ILE A 261 3.91 -21.31 7.44
C ILE A 261 4.01 -21.18 5.93
N VAL A 262 5.24 -21.13 5.41
CA VAL A 262 5.50 -21.14 3.97
C VAL A 262 5.61 -22.59 3.47
N LEU A 263 4.83 -22.92 2.46
CA LEU A 263 4.78 -24.24 1.82
C LEU A 263 5.00 -24.11 0.32
N SER A 264 5.87 -24.96 -0.23
CA SER A 264 5.90 -25.24 -1.67
C SER A 264 4.92 -26.37 -1.96
N LEU A 265 3.86 -26.08 -2.73
CA LEU A 265 2.73 -26.99 -2.87
C LEU A 265 3.01 -28.15 -3.82
N GLY A 266 2.82 -29.38 -3.32
CA GLY A 266 2.52 -30.57 -4.11
C GLY A 266 1.01 -30.74 -4.32
N ARG A 267 0.58 -31.93 -4.76
CA ARG A 267 -0.86 -32.26 -4.87
C ARG A 267 -1.55 -32.31 -3.50
N GLU A 268 -0.87 -32.88 -2.53
CA GLU A 268 -1.31 -33.00 -1.14
C GLU A 268 -0.25 -32.40 -0.24
N ASN A 269 -0.70 -31.58 0.71
CA ASN A 269 0.17 -30.82 1.60
C ASN A 269 -0.42 -30.88 3.00
N ARG A 270 0.44 -30.93 4.02
CA ARG A 270 0.03 -30.95 5.43
C ARG A 270 0.74 -29.85 6.19
N ALA A 271 0.01 -29.17 7.06
CA ALA A 271 0.56 -28.18 7.97
C ALA A 271 -0.21 -28.14 9.28
N GLU A 272 0.41 -27.59 10.32
CA GLU A 272 -0.20 -27.42 11.64
C GLU A 272 -0.03 -25.97 12.08
N LEU A 273 -1.12 -25.33 12.49
CA LEU A 273 -1.13 -23.96 12.98
C LEU A 273 -1.68 -23.92 14.40
N THR A 274 -0.96 -23.22 15.28
CA THR A 274 -1.39 -22.96 16.65
C THR A 274 -1.63 -21.48 16.83
N LEU A 275 -2.86 -21.11 17.15
CA LEU A 275 -3.27 -19.73 17.40
C LEU A 275 -2.86 -19.31 18.82
N LYS A 276 -2.22 -18.15 18.91
CA LYS A 276 -1.72 -17.55 20.16
C LYS A 276 -2.18 -16.08 20.26
N PRO A 277 -2.27 -15.53 21.49
CA PRO A 277 -2.60 -14.12 21.71
C PRO A 277 -1.72 -13.14 20.95
#